data_AF-A0A5Q0SI94-F1
#
_entry.id   AF-A0A5Q0SI94-F1
#
_cell.length_a   1.000
_cell.length_b   1.000
_cell.length_c   1.000
_cell.angle_alpha   90.00
_cell.angle_beta   90.00
_cell.angle_gamma   90.00
#
_symmetry.space_group_name_H-M   'P 1'
#
loop_
_entity.id
_entity.type
_entity.pdbx_description
1 polymer ?
#
loop_
_entity_poly.entity_id
_entity_poly.type
_entity_poly.pdbx_seq_one_letter_code
_entity_poly.pdbx_strand_id
1 'polypeptide(L)'
;MNCLESLHKAYILTWIGDYKTASELATQCIQLLSDSVEIRRKIKEILKEVDMQYKIPKKLREENITSLDLIQVALYYLAKRLSIKKDNYREIIENGNIKLSVIGSLIKEVRGYCEGCKGYKYFMLTKAKGYAILYDQIIYAEFFEGKTEDVIDEIIHNTKL
;
A
#
# COMPACT_ATOMS: atom_id res chain seq x y z
N MET A 1 -5.58 -3.01 16.87
CA MET A 1 -4.94 -2.59 15.60
C MET A 1 -6.02 -2.47 14.54
N ASN A 2 -6.07 -1.37 13.78
CA ASN A 2 -7.04 -1.22 12.70
C ASN A 2 -6.50 -1.89 11.42
N CYS A 3 -7.07 -3.06 11.04
CA CYS A 3 -6.63 -3.78 9.85
C CYS A 3 -6.72 -2.95 8.57
N LEU A 4 -7.69 -2.04 8.46
CA LEU A 4 -7.86 -1.20 7.28
C LEU A 4 -6.66 -0.26 7.12
N GLU A 5 -6.29 0.44 8.19
CA GLU A 5 -5.14 1.35 8.21
C GLU A 5 -3.83 0.59 8.01
N SER A 6 -3.67 -0.58 8.66
CA SER A 6 -2.47 -1.41 8.51
C SER A 6 -2.31 -1.92 7.08
N LEU A 7 -3.41 -2.34 6.41
CA LEU A 7 -3.36 -2.80 5.02
C LEU A 7 -3.15 -1.66 4.04
N HIS A 8 -3.73 -0.49 4.31
CA HIS A 8 -3.47 0.73 3.53
C HIS A 8 -1.99 1.13 3.61
N LYS A 9 -1.41 1.17 4.82
CA LYS A 9 0.02 1.42 5.03
C LYS A 9 0.87 0.35 4.33
N ALA A 10 0.56 -0.93 4.52
CA ALA A 10 1.29 -2.03 3.88
C ALA A 10 1.26 -1.91 2.34
N TYR A 11 0.14 -1.52 1.75
CA TYR A 11 0.03 -1.29 0.31
C TYR A 11 1.02 -0.23 -0.17
N ILE A 12 1.08 0.94 0.49
CA ILE A 12 2.05 2.00 0.13
C ILE A 12 3.50 1.54 0.38
N LEU A 13 3.75 0.78 1.45
CA LEU A 13 5.09 0.25 1.73
C LEU A 13 5.58 -0.70 0.62
N THR A 14 4.69 -1.49 0.00
CA THR A 14 5.08 -2.29 -1.17
C THR A 14 5.46 -1.44 -2.39
N TRP A 15 4.87 -0.24 -2.53
CA TRP A 15 5.20 0.70 -3.62
C TRP A 15 6.63 1.24 -3.51
N ILE A 16 7.11 1.52 -2.29
CA ILE A 16 8.49 1.94 -2.01
C ILE A 16 9.46 0.75 -1.89
N GLY A 17 8.95 -0.49 -1.89
CA GLY A 17 9.76 -1.70 -1.81
C GLY A 17 10.10 -2.18 -0.40
N ASP A 18 9.46 -1.64 0.63
CA ASP A 18 9.53 -2.13 2.02
C ASP A 18 8.60 -3.34 2.20
N TYR A 19 8.95 -4.44 1.52
CA TYR A 19 8.15 -5.67 1.52
C TYR A 19 8.17 -6.40 2.87
N LYS A 20 9.20 -6.20 3.71
CA LYS A 20 9.28 -6.83 5.04
C LYS A 20 8.24 -6.24 5.96
N THR A 21 8.25 -4.92 6.15
CA THR A 21 7.27 -4.27 7.03
C THR A 21 5.85 -4.42 6.48
N ALA A 22 5.66 -4.34 5.15
CA ALA A 22 4.36 -4.62 4.53
C ALA A 22 3.86 -6.05 4.84
N SER A 23 4.73 -7.05 4.73
CA SER A 23 4.39 -8.46 4.99
C SER A 23 4.07 -8.71 6.47
N GLU A 24 4.82 -8.09 7.39
CA GLU A 24 4.57 -8.17 8.84
C GLU A 24 3.19 -7.60 9.20
N LEU A 25 2.87 -6.40 8.72
CA LEU A 25 1.55 -5.77 8.93
C LEU A 25 0.43 -6.62 8.35
N ALA A 26 0.62 -7.14 7.13
CA ALA A 26 -0.37 -7.97 6.46
C ALA A 26 -0.62 -9.30 7.19
N THR A 27 0.44 -9.93 7.72
CA THR A 27 0.33 -11.19 8.47
C THR A 27 -0.47 -11.02 9.76
N GLN A 28 -0.27 -9.91 10.47
CA GLN A 28 -1.07 -9.57 11.66
C GLN A 28 -2.55 -9.39 11.29
N CYS A 29 -2.85 -8.74 10.16
CA CYS A 29 -4.23 -8.62 9.67
C CYS A 29 -4.85 -9.97 9.28
N ILE A 30 -4.09 -10.90 8.70
CA ILE A 30 -4.58 -12.26 8.38
C ILE A 30 -5.06 -12.99 9.63
N GLN A 31 -4.30 -12.89 10.73
CA GLN A 31 -4.65 -13.52 12.01
C GLN A 31 -5.95 -12.95 12.58
N LEU A 32 -6.16 -11.64 12.46
CA LEU A 32 -7.39 -10.97 12.92
C LEU A 32 -8.60 -11.23 12.01
N LEU A 33 -8.36 -11.59 10.75
CA LEU A 33 -9.39 -11.87 9.75
C LEU A 33 -9.61 -13.39 9.56
N SER A 34 -9.17 -14.24 10.49
CA SER A 34 -9.28 -15.70 10.36
C SER A 34 -10.72 -16.19 10.15
N ASP A 35 -11.68 -15.50 10.76
CA ASP A 35 -13.12 -15.83 10.67
C ASP A 35 -13.66 -15.67 9.24
N SER A 36 -13.01 -14.83 8.42
CA SER A 36 -13.37 -14.65 7.01
C SER A 36 -13.13 -15.92 6.16
N VAL A 37 -12.38 -16.91 6.66
CA VAL A 37 -12.13 -18.18 5.95
C VAL A 37 -13.42 -18.97 5.75
N GLU A 38 -14.30 -19.00 6.74
CA GLU A 38 -15.57 -19.72 6.64
C GLU A 38 -16.53 -19.00 5.68
N ILE A 39 -16.67 -17.69 5.84
CA ILE A 39 -17.47 -16.82 4.95
C ILE A 39 -17.00 -16.99 3.50
N ARG A 40 -15.68 -16.98 3.28
CA ARG A 40 -15.07 -17.21 1.97
C ARG A 40 -15.46 -18.57 1.38
N ARG A 41 -15.53 -19.62 2.19
CA ARG A 41 -15.97 -20.96 1.74
C ARG A 41 -17.42 -20.90 1.28
N LYS A 42 -18.31 -20.31 2.08
CA LYS A 42 -19.73 -20.12 1.73
C LYS A 42 -19.92 -19.34 0.44
N ILE A 43 -19.21 -18.21 0.27
CA ILE A 43 -19.23 -17.43 -0.97
C ILE A 43 -18.81 -18.30 -2.17
N LYS A 44 -17.74 -19.10 -2.04
CA LYS A 44 -17.29 -19.98 -3.13
C LYS A 44 -18.31 -21.04 -3.50
N GLU A 45 -19.06 -21.58 -2.53
CA GLU A 45 -20.12 -22.55 -2.78
C GLU A 45 -21.28 -21.89 -3.52
N ILE A 46 -21.72 -20.72 -3.07
CA ILE A 46 -22.75 -19.91 -3.75
C ILE A 46 -22.34 -19.62 -5.21
N LEU A 47 -21.09 -19.22 -5.45
CA LEU A 47 -20.60 -18.95 -6.80
C LEU A 47 -20.56 -20.18 -7.71
N LYS A 48 -20.53 -21.40 -7.14
CA LYS A 48 -20.61 -22.66 -7.91
C LYS A 48 -22.05 -23.08 -8.19
N GLU A 49 -22.97 -22.80 -7.27
CA GLU A 49 -24.39 -23.15 -7.39
C GLU A 49 -25.14 -22.24 -8.36
N VAL A 50 -24.69 -20.99 -8.48
CA VAL A 50 -25.37 -19.98 -9.31
C VAL A 50 -25.00 -20.15 -10.79
N ASP A 51 -26.02 -20.38 -11.61
CA ASP A 51 -25.95 -20.56 -13.06
C ASP A 51 -25.70 -19.25 -13.83
N MET A 52 -26.10 -18.10 -13.28
CA MET A 52 -26.00 -16.79 -13.94
C MET A 52 -25.51 -15.71 -12.98
N GLN A 53 -24.50 -14.94 -13.40
CA GLN A 53 -23.82 -13.97 -12.53
C GLN A 53 -24.75 -12.93 -11.87
N TYR A 54 -25.80 -12.46 -12.56
CA TYR A 54 -26.73 -11.48 -12.00
C TYR A 54 -27.56 -12.01 -10.82
N LYS A 55 -27.63 -13.34 -10.62
CA LYS A 55 -28.32 -13.97 -9.48
C LYS A 55 -27.46 -14.03 -8.22
N ILE A 56 -26.14 -13.82 -8.32
CA ILE A 56 -25.20 -13.88 -7.20
C ILE A 56 -25.65 -12.99 -6.02
N PRO A 57 -26.01 -11.70 -6.22
CA PRO A 57 -26.41 -10.85 -5.11
C PRO A 57 -27.66 -11.35 -4.37
N LYS A 58 -28.58 -12.01 -5.08
CA LYS A 58 -29.78 -12.60 -4.47
C LYS A 58 -29.40 -13.78 -3.59
N LYS A 59 -28.61 -14.72 -4.11
CA LYS A 59 -28.19 -15.93 -3.40
C LYS A 59 -27.31 -15.61 -2.19
N LEU A 60 -26.44 -14.61 -2.28
CA LEU A 60 -25.66 -14.10 -1.12
C LEU A 60 -26.59 -13.63 0.02
N ARG A 61 -27.67 -12.92 -0.29
CA ARG A 61 -28.65 -12.47 0.71
C ARG A 61 -29.44 -13.63 1.32
N GLU A 62 -29.82 -14.62 0.51
CA GLU A 62 -30.52 -15.82 0.99
C GLU A 62 -29.68 -16.60 2.02
N GLU A 63 -28.36 -16.62 1.84
CA GLU A 63 -27.40 -17.25 2.77
C GLU A 63 -26.94 -16.32 3.91
N ASN A 64 -27.63 -15.19 4.12
CA ASN A 64 -27.33 -14.18 5.15
C ASN A 64 -25.91 -13.59 5.08
N ILE A 65 -25.30 -13.53 3.89
CA ILE A 65 -24.00 -12.88 3.70
C ILE A 65 -24.19 -11.37 3.53
N THR A 66 -23.61 -10.60 4.46
CA THR A 66 -23.74 -9.15 4.53
C THR A 66 -22.65 -8.43 3.73
N SER A 67 -22.82 -7.13 3.51
CA SER A 67 -21.77 -6.29 2.92
C SER A 67 -20.50 -6.25 3.77
N LEU A 68 -20.62 -6.33 5.10
CA LEU A 68 -19.47 -6.37 6.01
C LEU A 68 -18.65 -7.65 5.83
N ASP A 69 -19.33 -8.78 5.66
CA ASP A 69 -18.70 -10.08 5.38
C ASP A 69 -17.89 -10.03 4.07
N LEU A 70 -18.46 -9.42 3.02
CA LEU A 70 -17.77 -9.21 1.75
C LEU A 70 -16.53 -8.33 1.90
N ILE A 71 -16.62 -7.25 2.70
CA ILE A 71 -15.48 -6.37 3.00
C ILE A 71 -14.39 -7.14 3.75
N GLN A 72 -14.74 -7.92 4.77
CA GLN A 72 -13.77 -8.73 5.52
C GLN A 72 -13.06 -9.74 4.63
N VAL A 73 -13.79 -10.43 3.75
CA VAL A 73 -13.21 -11.36 2.78
C VAL A 73 -12.28 -10.63 1.80
N ALA A 74 -12.66 -9.43 1.33
CA ALA A 74 -11.81 -8.61 0.46
C ALA A 74 -10.51 -8.18 1.16
N LEU A 75 -10.60 -7.71 2.41
CA LEU A 75 -9.44 -7.34 3.23
C LEU A 75 -8.54 -8.54 3.49
N TYR A 76 -9.11 -9.72 3.75
CA TYR A 76 -8.32 -10.95 3.93
C TYR A 76 -7.54 -11.31 2.67
N TYR A 77 -8.15 -11.20 1.49
CA TYR A 77 -7.46 -11.43 0.22
C TYR A 77 -6.35 -10.40 -0.03
N LEU A 78 -6.60 -9.13 0.28
CA LEU A 78 -5.58 -8.08 0.19
C LEU A 78 -4.41 -8.39 1.12
N ALA A 79 -4.69 -8.71 2.39
CA ALA A 79 -3.69 -9.10 3.37
C ALA A 79 -2.86 -10.31 2.87
N LYS A 80 -3.51 -11.35 2.35
CA LYS A 80 -2.81 -12.51 1.79
C LYS A 80 -1.90 -12.17 0.60
N ARG A 81 -2.27 -11.19 -0.23
CA ARG A 81 -1.42 -10.72 -1.33
C ARG A 81 -0.21 -9.92 -0.82
N LEU A 82 -0.44 -9.05 0.16
CA LEU A 82 0.61 -8.21 0.76
C LEU A 82 1.55 -9.00 1.68
N SER A 83 1.12 -10.14 2.24
CA SER A 83 1.96 -11.00 3.07
C SER A 83 3.02 -11.78 2.28
N ILE A 84 2.90 -11.84 0.94
CA ILE A 84 3.87 -12.54 0.09
C ILE A 84 5.20 -11.80 0.16
N LYS A 85 6.20 -12.45 0.77
CA LYS A 85 7.57 -11.94 0.79
C LYS A 85 8.11 -11.91 -0.64
N LYS A 86 8.77 -10.81 -0.99
CA LYS A 86 9.58 -10.71 -2.21
C LYS A 86 11.04 -10.57 -1.81
N ASP A 87 11.91 -11.25 -2.53
CA ASP A 87 13.36 -11.21 -2.29
C ASP A 87 14.01 -9.91 -2.79
N ASN A 88 13.26 -9.09 -3.53
CA ASN A 88 13.73 -7.79 -4.03
C ASN A 88 13.56 -6.70 -2.96
N TYR A 89 14.35 -6.81 -1.90
CA TYR A 89 14.50 -5.75 -0.92
C TYR A 89 15.18 -4.54 -1.55
N ARG A 90 14.55 -3.38 -1.39
CA ARG A 90 15.19 -2.10 -1.69
C ARG A 90 15.76 -1.54 -0.41
N GLU A 91 16.85 -0.79 -0.56
CA GLU A 91 17.34 0.04 0.53
C GLU A 91 16.29 1.11 0.84
N ILE A 92 15.90 1.19 2.11
CA ILE A 92 14.91 2.14 2.61
C ILE A 92 15.63 3.15 3.48
N ILE A 93 15.47 4.42 3.15
CA ILE A 93 15.99 5.54 3.92
C ILE A 93 14.88 6.02 4.84
N GLU A 94 15.10 5.98 6.15
CA GLU A 94 14.12 6.36 7.17
C GLU A 94 14.54 7.67 7.84
N ASN A 95 13.60 8.62 7.95
CA ASN A 95 13.77 9.85 8.71
C ASN A 95 12.45 10.25 9.38
N GLY A 96 12.33 9.94 10.68
CA GLY A 96 11.12 10.20 11.46
C GLY A 96 9.90 9.49 10.88
N ASN A 97 8.92 10.27 10.43
CA ASN A 97 7.67 9.76 9.82
C ASN A 97 7.79 9.48 8.31
N ILE A 98 8.97 9.65 7.71
CA ILE A 98 9.20 9.50 6.27
C ILE A 98 10.03 8.25 5.99
N LYS A 99 9.62 7.48 4.98
CA LYS A 99 10.41 6.40 4.38
C LYS A 99 10.58 6.65 2.89
N LEU A 100 11.80 6.57 2.37
CA LEU A 100 12.11 6.76 0.95
C LEU A 100 12.86 5.56 0.38
N SER A 101 12.73 5.38 -0.93
CA SER A 101 13.50 4.44 -1.74
C SER A 101 13.91 5.13 -3.03
N VAL A 102 15.09 4.78 -3.55
CA VAL A 102 15.61 5.36 -4.80
C VAL A 102 15.77 4.25 -5.84
N ILE A 103 15.36 4.52 -7.08
CA ILE A 103 15.33 3.55 -8.17
C ILE A 103 15.92 4.19 -9.42
N GLY A 104 16.63 3.40 -10.22
CA GLY A 104 17.14 3.84 -11.51
C GLY A 104 18.59 4.34 -11.45
N SER A 105 19.20 4.46 -12.62
CA SER A 105 20.60 4.84 -12.78
C SER A 105 20.74 6.21 -13.46
N LEU A 106 20.25 6.33 -14.70
CA LEU A 106 20.33 7.56 -15.49
C LEU A 106 19.25 8.58 -15.08
N ILE A 107 18.00 8.11 -15.02
CA ILE A 107 16.88 8.83 -14.40
C ILE A 107 16.61 8.11 -13.08
N LYS A 108 16.68 8.87 -12.00
CA LYS A 108 16.47 8.41 -10.64
C LYS A 108 15.05 8.78 -10.21
N GLU A 109 14.31 7.79 -9.74
CA GLU A 109 13.02 7.96 -9.10
C GLU A 109 13.19 7.85 -7.59
N VAL A 110 12.67 8.81 -6.83
CA VAL A 110 12.47 8.68 -5.38
C VAL A 110 11.02 8.35 -5.14
N ARG A 111 10.75 7.24 -4.46
CA ARG A 111 9.41 6.86 -4.01
C ARG A 111 9.38 6.86 -2.50
N GLY A 112 8.36 7.47 -1.91
CA GLY A 112 8.29 7.61 -0.47
C GLY A 112 6.91 7.47 0.12
N TYR A 113 6.92 7.26 1.43
CA TYR A 113 5.78 7.24 2.32
C TYR A 113 6.00 8.29 3.42
N CYS A 114 5.00 9.12 3.71
CA CYS A 114 4.98 10.00 4.87
C CYS A 114 3.78 9.67 5.77
N GLU A 115 4.04 9.26 7.01
CA GLU A 115 3.01 9.05 8.02
C GLU A 115 2.44 10.38 8.51
N GLY A 116 1.12 10.55 8.38
CA GLY A 116 0.41 11.76 8.82
C GLY A 116 0.40 12.93 7.83
N CYS A 117 1.15 12.86 6.73
CA CYS A 117 1.06 13.88 5.68
C CYS A 117 -0.30 13.88 4.97
N LYS A 118 -0.78 15.08 4.62
CA LYS A 118 -2.05 15.32 3.93
C LYS A 118 -1.92 16.45 2.92
N GLY A 119 -2.72 16.41 1.87
CA GLY A 119 -2.80 17.44 0.85
C GLY A 119 -1.82 17.23 -0.30
N TYR A 120 -1.67 18.25 -1.14
CA TYR A 120 -0.86 18.20 -2.35
C TYR A 120 0.22 19.29 -2.34
N LYS A 121 1.43 18.91 -2.70
CA LYS A 121 2.54 19.85 -2.93
C LYS A 121 3.34 19.40 -4.14
N TYR A 122 3.70 20.37 -4.98
CA TYR A 122 4.58 20.19 -6.12
C TYR A 122 5.70 21.22 -6.05
N PHE A 123 6.93 20.80 -6.36
CA PHE A 123 8.06 21.71 -6.50
C PHE A 123 9.09 21.15 -7.47
N MET A 124 9.80 22.08 -8.12
CA MET A 124 11.01 21.76 -8.86
C MET A 124 12.16 21.57 -7.89
N LEU A 125 13.00 20.57 -8.15
CA LEU A 125 14.20 20.35 -7.35
C LEU A 125 15.20 21.46 -7.65
N THR A 126 15.73 22.08 -6.61
CA THR A 126 16.67 23.20 -6.75
C THR A 126 18.11 22.73 -6.91
N LYS A 127 18.43 21.56 -6.35
CA LYS A 127 19.77 20.94 -6.40
C LYS A 127 19.91 19.85 -7.46
N ALA A 128 18.85 19.57 -8.21
CA ALA A 128 18.80 18.52 -9.21
C ALA A 128 17.89 18.94 -10.37
N LYS A 129 18.15 18.43 -11.58
CA LYS A 129 17.20 18.61 -12.68
C LYS A 129 16.08 17.58 -12.55
N GLY A 130 14.94 18.03 -12.03
CA GLY A 130 13.82 17.17 -11.75
C GLY A 130 12.71 17.87 -10.97
N TYR A 131 11.75 17.08 -10.51
CA TYR A 131 10.60 17.57 -9.74
C TYR A 131 10.21 16.57 -8.65
N ALA A 132 9.46 17.06 -7.67
CA ALA A 132 8.85 16.24 -6.63
C ALA A 132 7.37 16.57 -6.48
N ILE A 133 6.59 15.54 -6.17
CA ILE A 133 5.17 15.58 -5.85
C ILE A 133 4.98 14.88 -4.52
N LEU A 134 4.27 15.55 -3.62
CA LEU A 134 3.73 14.99 -2.40
C LEU A 134 2.21 15.00 -2.53
N TYR A 135 1.59 13.85 -2.32
CA TYR A 135 0.15 13.71 -2.32
C TYR A 135 -0.27 12.79 -1.16
N ASP A 136 -0.87 13.39 -0.14
CA ASP A 136 -1.17 12.76 1.13
C ASP A 136 0.06 12.02 1.69
N GLN A 137 0.00 10.69 1.75
CA GLN A 137 1.05 9.85 2.29
C GLN A 137 2.09 9.42 1.23
N ILE A 138 1.88 9.77 -0.05
CA ILE A 138 2.74 9.34 -1.16
C ILE A 138 3.69 10.47 -1.52
N ILE A 139 4.97 10.12 -1.63
CA ILE A 139 6.01 10.98 -2.17
C ILE A 139 6.53 10.37 -3.47
N TYR A 140 6.68 11.17 -4.49
CA TYR A 140 7.33 10.81 -5.74
C TYR A 140 8.24 11.93 -6.20
N ALA A 141 9.44 11.60 -6.66
CA ALA A 141 10.30 12.54 -7.36
C ALA A 141 11.02 11.85 -8.51
N GLU A 142 11.34 12.61 -9.54
CA GLU A 142 12.13 12.13 -10.69
C GLU A 142 13.21 13.17 -11.00
N PHE A 143 14.45 12.72 -11.20
CA PHE A 143 15.58 13.58 -11.52
C PHE A 143 16.69 12.83 -12.28
N PHE A 144 17.52 13.54 -13.05
CA PHE A 144 18.60 12.92 -13.84
C PHE A 144 19.99 13.56 -13.64
N GLU A 145 20.06 14.75 -13.05
CA GLU A 145 21.31 15.41 -12.64
C GLU A 145 21.20 15.80 -11.17
N GLY A 146 22.30 15.71 -10.42
CA GLY A 146 22.36 16.03 -8.98
C GLY A 146 22.73 14.82 -8.09
N LYS A 147 23.13 15.11 -6.84
CA LYS A 147 23.40 14.08 -5.83
C LYS A 147 22.10 13.58 -5.23
N THR A 148 22.01 12.28 -4.99
CA THR A 148 20.78 11.65 -4.46
C THR A 148 20.46 12.16 -3.06
N GLU A 149 21.50 12.37 -2.24
CA GLU A 149 21.40 12.84 -0.86
C GLU A 149 20.81 14.24 -0.79
N ASP A 150 21.25 15.14 -1.69
CA ASP A 150 20.73 16.51 -1.78
C ASP A 150 19.23 16.54 -2.11
N VAL A 151 18.77 15.66 -3.01
CA VAL A 151 17.36 15.52 -3.37
C VAL A 151 16.55 14.97 -2.20
N ILE A 152 17.06 13.97 -1.50
CA ILE A 152 16.41 13.40 -0.31
C ILE A 152 16.23 14.47 0.77
N ASP A 153 17.28 15.24 1.08
CA ASP A 153 17.24 16.31 2.07
C ASP A 153 16.23 17.39 1.68
N GLU A 154 16.19 17.77 0.41
CA GLU A 154 15.24 18.73 -0.13
C GLU A 154 13.79 18.22 0.00
N ILE A 155 13.53 16.95 -0.32
CA ILE A 155 12.23 16.31 -0.13
C ILE A 155 11.84 16.32 1.35
N ILE A 156 12.72 15.87 2.25
CA ILE A 156 12.44 15.81 3.69
C ILE A 156 12.15 17.21 4.24
N HIS A 157 12.94 18.21 3.87
CA HIS A 157 12.70 19.60 4.26
C HIS A 157 11.33 20.10 3.81
N ASN A 158 10.94 19.76 2.59
CA ASN A 158 9.65 20.17 2.02
C ASN A 158 8.44 19.36 2.53
N THR A 159 8.68 18.23 3.19
CA THR A 159 7.66 17.36 3.80
C THR A 159 7.34 17.73 5.24
N LYS A 160 8.22 18.50 5.91
CA LYS A 160 7.96 19.05 7.25
C LYS A 160 6.80 20.05 7.16
N LEU A 161 5.61 19.60 7.56
CA LEU A 161 4.43 20.42 7.88
C LEU A 161 4.49 20.83 9.35
#